data_AF-A0A6P0PNA7-F1
#
_entry.id   AF-A0A6P0PNA7-F1
#
_cell.length_a   1.000
_cell.length_b   1.000
_cell.length_c   1.000
_cell.angle_alpha   90.00
_cell.angle_beta   90.00
_cell.angle_gamma   90.00
#
_symmetry.space_group_name_H-M   'P 1'
#
loop_
_entity.id
_entity.type
_entity.pdbx_description
1 polymer ?
#
loop_
_entity_poly.entity_id
_entity_poly.type
_entity_poly.pdbx_seq_one_letter_code
_entity_poly.pdbx_strand_id
1 'polypeptide(L)' 'MTEHTSEQLQTFLDIAAKAATAAGDVLKTYWGNLKTVEEKGRPGDLVTAADKEAEAVVLDILKNDVPDHSIL' A
#
# COMPACT_ATOMS: atom_id res chain seq x y z
N MET A 1 13.38 22.88 -2.84
CA MET A 1 12.21 22.26 -2.22
C MET A 1 11.05 23.20 -2.43
N THR A 2 10.09 22.83 -3.27
CA THR A 2 8.80 23.54 -3.33
C THR A 2 8.03 23.20 -2.08
N GLU A 3 7.59 24.20 -1.33
CA GLU A 3 6.71 23.97 -0.18
C GLU A 3 5.30 23.65 -0.66
N HIS A 4 4.66 22.70 0.04
CA HIS A 4 3.27 22.33 -0.20
C HIS A 4 2.35 23.21 0.64
N THR A 5 1.23 23.63 0.08
CA THR A 5 0.19 24.34 0.84
C THR A 5 -0.51 23.37 1.79
N SER A 6 -1.17 23.90 2.82
CA SER A 6 -1.98 23.09 3.75
C SER A 6 -3.08 22.29 3.03
N GLU A 7 -3.66 22.84 1.96
CA GLU A 7 -4.68 22.18 1.14
C GLU A 7 -4.08 20.99 0.35
N GLN A 8 -2.87 21.15 -0.18
CA GLN A 8 -2.15 20.05 -0.84
C GLN A 8 -1.81 18.95 0.16
N LEU A 9 -1.32 19.32 1.35
CA LEU A 9 -1.03 18.36 2.42
C LEU A 9 -2.28 17.60 2.87
N GLN A 10 -3.43 18.29 2.99
CA GLN A 10 -4.70 17.63 3.31
C GLN A 10 -5.11 16.65 2.21
N THR A 11 -4.97 17.04 0.94
CA THR A 11 -5.25 16.16 -0.21
C THR A 11 -4.38 14.90 -0.18
N PHE A 12 -3.08 15.05 0.08
CA PHE A 12 -2.17 13.91 0.18
C PHE A 12 -2.52 12.98 1.35
N LEU A 13 -2.92 13.55 2.49
CA LEU A 13 -3.39 12.78 3.63
C LEU A 13 -4.65 11.98 3.31
N ASP A 14 -5.61 12.58 2.62
CA ASP A 14 -6.86 11.90 2.24
C ASP A 14 -6.60 10.73 1.29
N ILE A 15 -5.70 10.92 0.31
CA ILE A 15 -5.25 9.86 -0.62
C ILE A 15 -4.55 8.73 0.15
N ALA A 16 -3.64 9.07 1.07
CA ALA A 16 -2.94 8.08 1.90
C ALA A 16 -3.91 7.29 2.78
N ALA A 17 -4.89 7.96 3.40
CA ALA A 17 -5.91 7.31 4.23
C ALA A 17 -6.80 6.36 3.41
N LYS A 18 -7.18 6.76 2.20
CA LYS A 18 -7.89 5.91 1.23
C LYS A 18 -7.08 4.67 0.88
N ALA A 19 -5.81 4.85 0.50
CA ALA A 19 -4.92 3.74 0.13
C ALA A 19 -4.71 2.75 1.29
N ALA A 20 -4.43 3.27 2.49
CA ALA A 20 -4.23 2.45 3.68
C ALA A 20 -5.49 1.66 4.06
N THR A 21 -6.67 2.28 3.95
CA THR A 21 -7.95 1.61 4.23
C THR A 21 -8.23 0.49 3.24
N ALA A 22 -8.08 0.76 1.94
CA ALA A 22 -8.32 -0.22 0.88
C ALA A 22 -7.36 -1.42 0.99
N ALA A 23 -6.07 -1.16 1.23
CA ALA A 23 -5.09 -2.22 1.47
C ALA A 23 -5.40 -3.01 2.76
N GLY A 24 -5.85 -2.33 3.81
CA GLY A 24 -6.31 -2.97 5.04
C GLY A 24 -7.48 -3.92 4.82
N ASP A 25 -8.40 -3.60 3.93
CA ASP A 25 -9.52 -4.49 3.58
C ASP A 25 -9.04 -5.74 2.84
N VAL A 26 -8.04 -5.63 1.96
CA VAL A 26 -7.35 -6.80 1.36
C VAL A 26 -6.72 -7.65 2.46
N LEU A 27 -5.95 -7.07 3.38
CA LEU A 27 -5.31 -7.83 4.45
C LEU A 27 -6.34 -8.60 5.31
N LYS A 28 -7.51 -8.00 5.58
CA LYS A 28 -8.59 -8.67 6.31
C LYS A 28 -9.15 -9.89 5.59
N THR A 29 -9.16 -9.93 4.25
CA THR A 29 -9.63 -11.14 3.53
C THR A 29 -8.70 -12.34 3.76
N TYR A 30 -7.42 -12.08 4.03
CA TYR A 30 -6.41 -13.09 4.32
C TYR A 30 -6.33 -13.49 5.79
N TRP A 31 -6.93 -12.71 6.70
CA TRP A 31 -6.90 -12.98 8.14
C TRP A 31 -7.54 -14.34 8.46
N GLY A 32 -6.75 -15.26 9.03
CA GLY A 32 -7.17 -16.63 9.32
C GLY A 32 -7.33 -17.56 8.11
N ASN A 33 -7.09 -17.05 6.88
CA ASN A 33 -7.29 -17.78 5.62
C ASN A 33 -6.04 -17.82 4.73
N LEU A 34 -4.88 -17.41 5.25
CA LEU A 34 -3.65 -17.34 4.47
C LEU A 34 -3.17 -18.75 4.08
N LYS A 35 -3.29 -19.09 2.80
CA LYS A 35 -2.96 -20.44 2.28
C LYS A 35 -1.52 -20.59 1.81
N THR A 36 -0.85 -19.49 1.47
CA THR A 36 0.47 -19.51 0.84
C THR A 36 1.36 -18.49 1.51
N VAL A 37 2.46 -18.96 2.09
CA VAL A 37 3.56 -18.15 2.63
C VAL A 37 4.77 -18.43 1.75
N GLU A 38 5.33 -17.40 1.14
CA GLU A 38 6.56 -17.51 0.35
C GLU A 38 7.77 -17.06 1.19
N GLU A 39 8.87 -17.81 1.14
CA GLU A 39 10.15 -17.40 1.74
C GLU A 39 11.00 -16.67 0.69
N LYS A 40 11.32 -15.41 0.96
CA LYS A 40 12.13 -14.55 0.09
C LYS A 40 13.62 -14.74 0.40
N GLY A 41 14.27 -15.63 -0.35
CA GLY A 41 15.74 -15.70 -0.47
C GLY A 41 16.54 -16.17 0.75
N ARG A 42 16.00 -16.07 1.98
CA ARG A 42 16.59 -16.58 3.22
C ARG A 42 15.50 -17.13 4.14
N PRO A 43 15.78 -18.19 4.92
CA PRO A 43 14.83 -18.69 5.91
C PRO A 43 14.40 -17.58 6.87
N GLY A 44 13.09 -17.37 7.00
CA GLY A 44 12.51 -16.35 7.89
C GLY A 44 12.30 -14.96 7.29
N ASP A 45 12.74 -14.70 6.05
CA ASP A 45 12.32 -13.52 5.29
C ASP A 45 11.02 -13.87 4.55
N LEU A 46 9.88 -13.55 5.15
CA LEU A 46 8.58 -13.98 4.66
C LEU A 46 7.90 -12.86 3.88
N VAL A 47 7.29 -13.24 2.76
CA VAL A 47 6.33 -12.42 2.05
C VAL A 47 5.13 -13.28 1.69
N THR A 48 3.94 -12.71 1.78
CA THR A 48 2.70 -13.44 1.56
C THR A 48 1.95 -12.89 0.35
N ALA A 49 0.95 -13.64 -0.11
CA ALA A 49 0.02 -13.12 -1.11
C ALA A 49 -0.70 -11.86 -0.62
N ALA A 50 -0.97 -11.76 0.69
CA ALA A 50 -1.62 -10.60 1.29
C ALA A 50 -0.77 -9.33 1.14
N ASP A 51 0.55 -9.43 1.34
CA ASP A 51 1.47 -8.30 1.20
C ASP A 51 1.51 -7.79 -0.25
N LYS A 52 1.66 -8.72 -1.21
CA LYS A 52 1.72 -8.40 -2.64
C LYS A 52 0.43 -7.75 -3.15
N GLU A 53 -0.72 -8.26 -2.74
CA GLU A 53 -2.02 -7.72 -3.17
C GLU A 53 -2.35 -6.40 -2.49
N ALA A 54 -2.02 -6.25 -1.20
CA ALA A 54 -2.15 -4.98 -0.50
C ALA A 54 -1.26 -3.89 -1.14
N GLU A 55 0.00 -4.21 -1.46
CA GLU A 55 0.91 -3.31 -2.17
C GLU A 55 0.35 -2.91 -3.54
N ALA A 56 -0.17 -3.86 -4.33
CA ALA A 56 -0.75 -3.58 -5.64
C ALA A 56 -1.89 -2.56 -5.57
N VAL A 57 -2.75 -2.66 -4.54
CA VAL A 57 -3.85 -1.70 -4.32
C VAL A 57 -3.32 -0.31 -3.94
N VAL A 58 -2.32 -0.23 -3.07
CA VAL A 58 -1.69 1.06 -2.72
C VAL A 58 -1.06 1.70 -3.96
N LEU A 59 -0.30 0.92 -4.73
CA LEU A 59 0.36 1.40 -5.96
C LEU A 59 -0.64 1.91 -6.99
N ASP A 60 -1.76 1.23 -7.19
CA ASP A 60 -2.80 1.67 -8.12
C ASP A 60 -3.38 3.02 -7.70
N ILE A 61 -3.74 3.17 -6.41
CA ILE A 61 -4.29 4.44 -5.90
C ILE A 61 -3.27 5.57 -6.01
N LEU A 62 -2.01 5.35 -5.63
CA LEU A 62 -0.97 6.38 -5.70
C LEU A 62 -0.66 6.77 -7.15
N LYS A 63 -0.57 5.81 -8.08
CA LYS A 63 -0.31 6.10 -9.50
C LYS A 63 -1.45 6.88 -10.15
N ASN A 64 -2.69 6.67 -9.70
CA ASN A 64 -3.85 7.37 -10.22
C ASN A 64 -4.02 8.77 -9.61
N ASP A 65 -3.84 8.89 -8.29
CA ASP A 65 -4.18 10.12 -7.56
C ASP A 65 -2.96 11.08 -7.43
N VAL A 66 -1.72 10.58 -7.48
CA VAL A 66 -0.46 11.34 -7.42
C VAL A 66 0.61 10.79 -8.39
N PRO A 67 0.39 10.84 -9.71
CA PRO A 67 1.23 10.16 -10.71
C PRO A 67 2.71 10.60 -10.73
N ASP A 68 3.01 11.80 -10.25
CA ASP A 68 4.38 12.36 -10.25
C ASP A 68 5.18 12.03 -8.97
N HIS A 69 4.55 11.39 -7.97
CA HIS A 69 5.23 11.03 -6.73
C HIS A 69 6.07 9.77 -6.91
N SER A 70 7.34 9.84 -6.52
CA SER A 70 8.21 8.67 -6.44
C SER A 70 7.72 7.71 -5.35
N ILE A 71 7.79 6.41 -5.63
CA ILE A 71 7.45 5.33 -4.71
C ILE A 71 8.71 4.47 -4.50
N LEU A 72 8.94 4.02 -3.26
CA LEU A 72 10.09 3.18 -2.85
C LEU A 72 9.63 1.78 -2.49
#